data_AF-A0AAN4P8W3-F1
#
_entry.id   AF-A0AAN4P8W3-F1
#
_cell.length_a   1.000
_cell.length_b   1.000
_cell.length_c   1.000
_cell.angle_alpha   90.00
_cell.angle_beta   90.00
_cell.angle_gamma   90.00
#
_symmetry.space_group_name_H-M   'P 1'
#
loop_
_entity.id
_entity.type
_entity.pdbx_description
1 polymer ?
#
loop_
_entity_poly.entity_id
_entity_poly.type
_entity_poly.pdbx_seq_one_letter_code
_entity_poly.pdbx_strand_id
1 'polypeptide(L)' 'MENNDIVYGVHAVTEALMANTGNKLYIQDDLRGKNVAKMKDLAAEKKVSISWTTKKYCKK' A
#
# COMPACT_ATOMS: atom_id res chain seq x y z
N MET A 1 0.57 -20.65 -11.49
CA MET A 1 -0.33 -19.49 -11.70
C MET A 1 0.29 -18.32 -10.95
N GLU A 2 0.93 -17.42 -11.69
CA GLU A 2 1.55 -16.21 -11.13
C GLU A 2 0.45 -15.25 -10.67
N ASN A 3 0.08 -15.34 -9.39
CA ASN A 3 -0.80 -14.37 -8.74
C ASN A 3 0.03 -13.14 -8.37
N ASN A 4 0.36 -12.35 -9.38
CA ASN A 4 1.02 -11.05 -9.21
C ASN A 4 -0.06 -9.98 -8.94
N ASP A 5 -0.91 -10.22 -7.93
CA ASP A 5 -1.98 -9.32 -7.46
C ASP A 5 -1.43 -8.11 -6.69
N ILE A 6 -0.26 -7.63 -7.08
CA ILE A 6 0.35 -6.45 -6.48
C ILE A 6 -0.11 -5.25 -7.30
N VAL A 7 -1.12 -4.56 -6.77
CA VAL A 7 -1.63 -3.31 -7.33
C VAL A 7 -0.73 -2.15 -6.89
N TYR A 8 -0.25 -1.40 -7.87
CA TYR A 8 0.56 -0.19 -7.65
C TYR A 8 -0.22 1.04 -8.11
N GLY A 9 -0.04 2.14 -7.39
CA GLY A 9 -0.67 3.42 -7.72
C GLY A 9 -1.88 3.74 -6.83
N VAL A 10 -2.12 5.03 -6.61
CA VAL A 10 -3.11 5.53 -5.64
C VAL A 10 -4.53 5.10 -6.02
N HIS A 11 -4.87 5.15 -7.30
CA HIS A 11 -6.21 4.82 -7.77
C HIS A 11 -6.49 3.31 -7.61
N ALA A 12 -5.62 2.46 -8.16
CA ALA A 12 -5.76 1.01 -8.09
C ALA A 12 -5.76 0.49 -6.64
N VAL A 13 -4.92 1.06 -5.77
CA VAL A 13 -4.92 0.71 -4.34
C VAL A 13 -6.21 1.14 -3.66
N THR A 14 -6.77 2.30 -4.01
CA THR A 14 -8.05 2.75 -3.45
C THR A 14 -9.18 1.80 -3.85
N GLU A 15 -9.24 1.40 -5.13
CA GLU A 15 -10.24 0.44 -5.61
C GLU A 15 -10.08 -0.93 -4.96
N ALA A 16 -8.85 -1.43 -4.84
CA ALA A 16 -8.57 -2.72 -4.18
C ALA A 16 -8.92 -2.71 -2.68
N LEU A 17 -8.66 -1.59 -1.99
CA LEU A 17 -9.07 -1.38 -0.59
C LEU A 17 -10.60 -1.31 -0.46
N MET A 18 -11.29 -0.61 -1.37
CA MET A 18 -12.75 -0.52 -1.38
C MET A 18 -13.40 -1.87 -1.68
N ALA A 19 -12.84 -2.62 -2.63
CA ALA A 19 -13.30 -3.95 -3.03
C ALA A 19 -12.96 -5.05 -2.02
N ASN A 20 -12.23 -4.74 -0.94
CA ASN A 20 -11.72 -5.71 0.04
C ASN A 20 -10.87 -6.84 -0.58
N THR A 21 -10.25 -6.59 -1.74
CA THR A 21 -9.38 -7.56 -2.41
C THR A 21 -7.93 -7.46 -1.92
N GLY A 22 -7.59 -6.37 -1.21
CA GLY A 22 -6.26 -6.15 -0.64
C GLY A 22 -6.09 -6.77 0.75
N ASN A 23 -5.24 -7.79 0.88
CA ASN A 23 -4.96 -8.45 2.16
C ASN A 23 -3.86 -7.74 2.99
N LYS A 24 -2.89 -7.11 2.32
CA LYS A 24 -1.78 -6.39 2.95
C LYS A 24 -1.33 -5.22 2.07
N LEU A 25 -1.17 -4.06 2.69
CA LEU A 25 -0.74 -2.82 2.04
C LEU A 25 0.74 -2.55 2.36
N TYR A 26 1.58 -2.46 1.33
CA TYR A 26 2.99 -2.12 1.49
C TYR A 26 3.21 -0.64 1.17
N ILE A 27 3.69 0.13 2.14
CA ILE A 27 4.04 1.54 1.96
C ILE A 27 5.54 1.71 2.20
N GLN A 28 6.20 2.47 1.35
CA GLN A 28 7.59 2.84 1.58
C GLN A 28 7.66 3.96 2.63
N ASP A 29 8.49 3.83 3.66
CA ASP A 29 8.57 4.83 4.75
C ASP A 29 8.99 6.23 4.25
N ASP A 30 9.77 6.26 3.17
CA ASP A 30 10.24 7.46 2.49
C ASP A 30 9.11 8.21 1.73
N LEU A 31 8.03 7.51 1.39
CA LEU A 31 6.85 8.12 0.77
C LEU A 31 6.05 8.88 1.82
N ARG A 32 6.31 10.19 1.92
CA ARG A 32 5.55 11.12 2.77
C ARG A 32 4.74 12.08 1.90
N GLY A 33 3.43 12.14 2.13
CA GLY A 33 2.55 13.06 1.41
C GLY A 33 1.07 12.86 1.73
N LYS A 34 0.24 13.81 1.27
CA LYS A 34 -1.22 13.81 1.50
C LYS A 34 -1.91 12.55 0.96
N ASN A 35 -1.41 11.96 -0.12
CA ASN A 35 -1.96 10.71 -0.67
C ASN A 35 -1.67 9.49 0.21
N VAL A 36 -0.47 9.39 0.81
CA VAL A 36 -0.11 8.28 1.70
C VAL A 36 -0.97 8.31 2.97
N ALA A 37 -1.24 9.50 3.50
CA ALA A 37 -2.16 9.67 4.63
C ALA A 37 -3.56 9.12 4.32
N LYS A 38 -4.13 9.44 3.15
CA LYS A 38 -5.43 8.90 2.71
C LYS A 38 -5.43 7.37 2.58
N MET A 39 -4.37 6.80 2.02
CA MET A 39 -4.25 5.33 1.87
C MET A 39 -4.14 4.63 3.23
N LYS A 40 -3.45 5.26 4.18
CA LYS A 40 -3.31 4.76 5.56
C LYS A 40 -4.65 4.80 6.30
N ASP A 41 -5.40 5.88 6.12
CA ASP A 41 -6.74 6.05 6.70
C ASP A 41 -7.74 5.01 6.14
N LEU A 42 -7.77 4.86 4.81
CA LEU A 42 -8.59 3.85 4.13
C LEU A 42 -8.22 2.42 4.53
N ALA A 43 -6.92 2.11 4.63
CA ALA A 43 -6.46 0.80 5.08
C ALA A 43 -6.82 0.54 6.55
N ALA A 44 -6.76 1.55 7.42
CA ALA A 44 -7.18 1.45 8.82
C ALA A 44 -8.70 1.21 8.94
N GLU A 45 -9.51 1.91 8.15
CA GLU A 45 -10.97 1.72 8.10
C GLU A 45 -11.34 0.30 7.66
N LYS A 46 -10.66 -0.23 6.63
CA LYS A 46 -10.90 -1.56 6.08
C LYS A 46 -10.19 -2.69 6.84
N LYS A 47 -9.50 -2.38 7.94
CA LYS A 47 -8.67 -3.32 8.73
C LYS A 47 -7.61 -4.07 7.90
N VAL A 48 -7.12 -3.45 6.84
CA VAL A 48 -6.05 -4.02 6.01
C VAL A 48 -4.72 -3.84 6.73
N SER A 49 -3.92 -4.91 6.79
CA SER A 49 -2.61 -4.85 7.45
C SER A 49 -1.64 -3.97 6.67
N ILE A 50 -1.09 -2.95 7.32
CA ILE A 50 -0.11 -2.03 6.71
C ILE A 50 1.30 -2.48 7.08
N SER A 51 2.16 -2.71 6.09
CA SER A 51 3.58 -3.02 6.26
C SER A 51 4.44 -1.90 5.67
N TRP A 52 5.25 -1.29 6.53
CA TRP A 52 6.18 -0.24 6.13
C TRP A 52 7.50 -0.87 5.67
N THR A 53 7.91 -0.57 4.45
CA THR A 53 9.19 -1.04 3.90
C THR A 53 10.15 0.14 3.80
N THR A 54 11.28 0.07 4.49
CA THR A 54 12.36 1.05 4.31
C THR A 54 13.13 0.69 3.04
N LYS A 55 13.37 1.66 2.15
CA LYS A 55 14.25 1.47 1.00
C LYS A 55 15.66 1.22 1.55
N LYS A 56 16.07 -0.05 1.67
CA LYS A 56 17.46 -0.37 2.00
C LYS A 56 18.30 0.22 0.87
N TYR A 57 19.03 1.29 1.19
CA TYR A 57 20.08 1.86 0.35
C TYR A 57 20.91 0.70 -0.22
N CYS A 58 20.74 0.41 -1.50
CA CYS A 58 21.71 -0.37 -2.25
C CYS A 58 22.93 0.53 -2.40
N LYS A 59 23.90 0.43 -1.47
CA LYS A 59 25.24 0.97 -1.69
C LYS A 59 25.81 0.26 -2.92
N LYS A 60 26.04 1.01 -3.98
CA LYS A 60 27.05 0.67 -4.98
C LYS A 60 27.81 1.94 -5.32
#